data_AF-A0A0H3LJ95-F1
#
_entry.id   AF-A0A0H3LJ95-F1
#
_cell.length_a   1.000
_cell.length_b   1.000
_cell.length_c   1.000
_cell.angle_alpha   90.00
_cell.angle_beta   90.00
_cell.angle_gamma   90.00
#
_symmetry.space_group_name_H-M   'P 1'
#
loop_
_entity.id
_entity.type
_entity.pdbx_description
1 polymer ?
#
loop_
_entity_poly.entity_id
_entity_poly.type
_entity_poly.pdbx_seq_one_letter_code
_entity_poly.pdbx_strand_id
1 'polypeptide(L)'
;MNTPARRWRLIGADGQPLLSAEPGTLGGHRRGRLYGRLDCRAAARALAQGGYAAQRVFFLDEASAVAAGYRPCAVCMPQAYAAWKTARAHKRAAME
;
A
#
# COMPACT_ATOMS: atom_id res chain seq x y z
N MET A 1 27.77 13.33 -16.00
CA MET A 1 27.17 13.66 -14.69
C MET A 1 26.42 12.42 -14.23
N ASN A 2 27.05 11.53 -13.46
CA ASN A 2 26.45 10.25 -13.10
C ASN A 2 25.82 10.37 -11.70
N THR A 3 24.60 10.92 -11.63
CA THR A 3 23.82 10.94 -10.39
C THR A 3 23.57 9.49 -9.99
N PRO A 4 23.96 9.03 -8.79
CA PRO A 4 23.66 7.68 -8.38
C PRO A 4 22.15 7.50 -8.45
N ALA A 5 21.68 6.60 -9.32
CA ALA A 5 20.26 6.31 -9.48
C ALA A 5 19.72 5.90 -8.10
N ARG A 6 19.05 6.83 -7.43
CA ARG A 6 18.52 6.65 -6.09
C ARG A 6 17.35 5.68 -6.23
N ARG A 7 17.64 4.38 -6.04
CA ARG A 7 16.63 3.32 -6.14
C ARG A 7 15.82 3.30 -4.85
N TRP A 8 14.51 3.36 -5.00
CA TRP A 8 13.56 3.31 -3.91
C TRP A 8 13.11 1.87 -3.69
N ARG A 9 13.05 1.44 -2.43
CA ARG A 9 12.50 0.12 -2.07
C ARG A 9 10.98 0.22 -1.99
N LEU A 10 10.32 -0.30 -3.00
CA LEU A 10 8.86 -0.45 -3.06
C LEU A 10 8.48 -1.91 -2.80
N ILE A 11 7.19 -2.18 -2.67
CA ILE A 11 6.64 -3.52 -2.69
C ILE A 11 5.98 -3.74 -4.06
N GLY A 12 6.43 -4.78 -4.77
CA GLY A 12 5.85 -5.18 -6.05
C GLY A 12 4.54 -5.96 -5.88
N ALA A 13 3.88 -6.24 -7.00
CA ALA A 13 2.64 -7.01 -7.06
C ALA A 13 2.73 -8.39 -6.38
N ASP A 14 3.91 -9.00 -6.34
CA ASP A 14 4.16 -10.28 -5.69
C ASP A 14 4.30 -10.19 -4.16
N GLY A 15 4.14 -8.99 -3.59
CA GLY A 15 4.36 -8.72 -2.16
C GLY A 15 5.83 -8.73 -1.75
N GLN A 16 6.76 -8.84 -2.70
CA GLN A 16 8.20 -8.80 -2.47
C GLN A 16 8.76 -7.37 -2.61
N PRO A 17 9.87 -7.04 -1.92
CA PRO A 17 10.55 -5.77 -2.10
C PRO A 17 11.12 -5.66 -3.53
N LEU A 18 10.74 -4.61 -4.25
CA LEU A 18 11.24 -4.27 -5.57
C LEU A 18 12.02 -2.95 -5.51
N LEU A 19 13.16 -2.88 -6.21
CA LEU A 19 13.89 -1.63 -6.41
C LEU A 19 13.29 -0.89 -7.60
N SER A 20 12.72 0.29 -7.35
CA SER A 20 12.18 1.16 -8.39
C SER A 20 13.06 2.40 -8.57
N ALA A 21 13.08 2.96 -9.78
CA ALA A 21 13.64 4.28 -10.02
C ALA A 21 12.75 5.39 -9.42
N GLU A 22 11.46 5.09 -9.20
CA GLU A 22 10.47 6.02 -8.68
C GLU A 22 10.18 5.79 -7.20
N PRO A 23 9.93 6.84 -6.41
CA PRO A 23 9.63 6.74 -4.97
C PRO A 23 8.31 6.04 -4.63
N GLY A 24 7.44 5.80 -5.62
CA GLY A 24 6.09 5.31 -5.43
C GLY A 24 5.12 6.42 -5.02
N THR A 25 3.86 6.28 -5.44
CA THR A 25 2.81 7.29 -5.21
C THR A 25 1.92 6.94 -4.02
N LEU A 26 1.97 5.69 -3.56
CA LEU A 26 1.15 5.18 -2.47
C LEU A 26 2.01 4.70 -1.31
N GLY A 27 1.52 4.91 -0.10
CA GLY A 27 2.14 4.45 1.13
C GLY A 27 1.28 3.41 1.83
N GLY A 28 1.91 2.49 2.54
CA GLY A 28 1.21 1.47 3.28
C GLY A 28 1.95 1.02 4.52
N HIS A 29 1.32 0.09 5.23
CA HIS A 29 1.83 -0.49 6.45
C HIS A 29 1.96 -2.00 6.31
N ARG A 30 3.20 -2.49 6.48
CA ARG A 30 3.53 -3.90 6.25
C ARG A 30 2.75 -4.85 7.18
N ARG A 31 2.75 -4.63 8.50
CA ARG A 31 1.98 -5.48 9.44
C ARG A 31 0.48 -5.37 9.25
N GLY A 32 0.00 -4.18 8.96
CA GLY A 32 -1.44 -3.89 8.83
C GLY A 32 -2.02 -4.28 7.48
N ARG A 33 -1.15 -4.70 6.54
CA ARG A 33 -1.43 -4.98 5.13
C ARG A 33 -2.42 -3.98 4.55
N LEU A 34 -2.17 -2.69 4.77
CA LEU A 34 -3.01 -1.62 4.24
C LEU A 34 -2.18 -0.67 3.39
N TYR A 35 -2.77 -0.14 2.34
CA TYR A 35 -2.21 0.93 1.52
C TYR A 35 -3.17 2.11 1.49
N GLY A 36 -2.65 3.28 1.16
CA GLY A 36 -3.41 4.50 0.97
C GLY A 36 -2.54 5.62 0.44
N ARG A 37 -3.12 6.81 0.40
CA ARG A 37 -2.41 8.01 -0.03
C ARG A 37 -1.41 8.47 1.04
N LEU A 38 -0.31 9.08 0.60
CA LEU A 38 0.72 9.61 1.50
C LEU A 38 0.18 10.71 2.43
N ASP A 39 -0.80 11.49 1.97
CA ASP A 39 -1.52 12.54 2.71
C ASP A 39 -2.69 12.03 3.57
N CYS A 40 -2.78 10.72 3.82
CA CYS A 40 -3.88 10.19 4.62
C CYS A 40 -3.78 10.66 6.08
N ARG A 41 -4.81 11.34 6.59
CA ARG A 41 -4.94 11.71 8.01
C ARG A 41 -4.75 10.52 8.97
N ALA A 42 -5.19 9.33 8.57
CA ALA A 42 -5.02 8.13 9.38
C ALA A 42 -3.56 7.68 9.43
N ALA A 43 -2.82 7.82 8.33
CA ALA A 43 -1.39 7.57 8.29
C ALA A 43 -0.63 8.61 9.14
N ALA A 44 -0.99 9.89 9.03
CA ALA A 44 -0.41 10.95 9.87
C ALA A 44 -0.65 10.71 11.37
N ARG A 45 -1.88 10.34 11.75
CA ARG A 45 -2.20 9.95 13.14
C ARG A 45 -1.41 8.73 13.59
N ALA A 46 -1.24 7.73 12.74
CA ALA A 46 -0.47 6.54 13.08
C ALA A 46 1.02 6.83 13.26
N LEU A 47 1.58 7.72 12.43
CA LEU A 47 2.95 8.22 12.57
C LEU A 47 3.12 9.03 13.86
N ALA A 48 2.17 9.90 14.19
CA ALA A 48 2.17 10.67 15.43
C ALA A 48 2.10 9.79 16.70
N GLN A 49 1.49 8.60 16.61
CA GLN A 49 1.47 7.61 17.69
C GLN A 49 2.78 6.81 17.83
N GLY A 50 3.81 7.12 17.05
CA GLY A 50 5.17 6.57 17.22
C GLY A 50 5.38 5.12 16.74
N GLY A 51 4.32 4.36 16.45
CA GLY A 51 4.42 2.94 16.11
C GLY A 51 4.71 2.60 14.63
N TYR A 52 4.71 3.58 13.72
CA TYR A 52 4.46 3.32 12.29
C TYR A 52 5.65 3.51 11.33
N ALA A 53 6.74 4.16 11.76
CA ALA A 53 7.82 4.54 10.86
C ALA A 53 8.62 3.33 10.33
N ALA A 54 8.90 2.35 11.19
CA ALA A 54 9.75 1.21 10.84
C ALA A 54 9.11 0.23 9.83
N GLN A 55 7.79 0.29 9.66
CA GLN A 55 7.04 -0.65 8.81
C GLN A 55 6.30 0.03 7.66
N ARG A 56 6.65 1.30 7.40
CA ARG A 56 6.15 2.05 6.25
C ARG A 56 6.71 1.44 4.98
N VAL A 57 5.82 0.99 4.11
CA VAL A 57 6.14 0.47 2.77
C VAL A 57 5.55 1.41 1.73
N PHE A 58 6.11 1.40 0.53
CA PHE A 58 5.66 2.22 -0.59
C PHE A 58 5.31 1.34 -1.78
N PHE A 59 4.34 1.77 -2.57
CA PHE A 59 3.89 1.10 -3.77
C PHE A 59 3.95 2.08 -4.94
N LEU A 60 4.22 1.54 -6.13
CA LEU A 60 4.23 2.33 -7.35
C LEU A 60 2.83 2.85 -7.65
N ASP A 61 1.86 1.94 -7.62
CA ASP A 61 0.47 2.14 -7.99
C ASP A 61 -0.48 1.26 -7.15
N GLU A 62 -1.78 1.50 -7.30
CA GLU A 62 -2.83 0.78 -6.57
C GLU A 62 -2.87 -0.71 -6.92
N ALA A 63 -2.70 -1.06 -8.20
CA ALA A 63 -2.80 -2.44 -8.65
C ALA A 63 -1.69 -3.29 -8.05
N SER A 64 -0.46 -2.78 -8.00
CA SER A 64 0.66 -3.41 -7.29
C SER A 64 0.34 -3.67 -5.81
N ALA A 65 -0.28 -2.72 -5.13
CA ALA A 65 -0.65 -2.88 -3.71
C ALA A 65 -1.76 -3.92 -3.51
N VAL A 66 -2.77 -3.92 -4.38
CA VAL A 66 -3.88 -4.88 -4.32
C VAL A 66 -3.41 -6.30 -4.64
N ALA A 67 -2.58 -6.46 -5.67
CA ALA A 67 -1.98 -7.73 -6.05
C ALA A 67 -1.11 -8.31 -4.92
N ALA A 68 -0.35 -7.44 -4.24
CA ALA A 68 0.46 -7.79 -3.07
C ALA A 68 -0.38 -8.19 -1.83
N GLY A 69 -1.71 -8.13 -1.92
CA GLY A 69 -2.62 -8.52 -0.85
C GLY A 69 -2.83 -7.44 0.21
N TYR A 70 -2.54 -6.17 -0.12
CA TYR A 70 -2.83 -5.04 0.77
C TYR A 70 -4.26 -4.53 0.52
N ARG A 71 -4.91 -4.10 1.59
CA ARG A 71 -6.25 -3.49 1.53
C ARG A 71 -6.16 -1.96 1.39
N PRO A 72 -7.02 -1.34 0.59
CA PRO A 72 -7.14 0.12 0.57
C PRO A 72 -7.58 0.67 1.93
N CYS A 73 -7.14 1.89 2.23
CA CYS A 73 -7.51 2.60 3.42
C CYS A 73 -8.95 3.12 3.32
N ALA A 74 -9.83 2.65 4.21
CA ALA A 74 -11.23 3.09 4.27
C ALA A 74 -11.41 4.60 4.51
N VAL A 75 -10.38 5.31 4.99
CA VAL A 75 -10.45 6.75 5.33
C VAL A 75 -10.14 7.63 4.12
N CYS A 76 -9.07 7.35 3.37
CA CYS A 76 -8.65 8.18 2.24
C CYS A 76 -9.09 7.61 0.88
N MET A 77 -9.45 6.33 0.82
CA MET A 77 -9.88 5.64 -0.40
C MET A 77 -11.14 4.80 -0.13
N PRO A 78 -12.27 5.44 0.25
CA PRO A 78 -13.49 4.72 0.61
C PRO A 78 -14.08 3.93 -0.56
N GLN A 79 -14.00 4.44 -1.78
CA GLN A 79 -14.48 3.75 -2.99
C GLN A 79 -13.69 2.48 -3.28
N ALA A 80 -12.34 2.57 -3.28
CA ALA A 80 -11.48 1.40 -3.45
C ALA A 80 -11.71 0.38 -2.33
N TYR A 81 -11.94 0.84 -1.09
CA TYR A 81 -12.27 -0.03 0.04
C TYR A 81 -13.61 -0.74 -0.10
N ALA A 82 -14.64 -0.06 -0.59
CA ALA A 82 -15.92 -0.71 -0.91
C ALA A 82 -15.73 -1.78 -1.99
N ALA A 83 -15.03 -1.46 -3.09
CA ALA A 83 -14.74 -2.41 -4.16
C ALA A 83 -13.95 -3.64 -3.66
N TRP A 84 -12.91 -3.42 -2.86
CA TRP A 84 -12.12 -4.49 -2.24
C TRP A 84 -12.98 -5.39 -1.34
N LYS A 85 -13.89 -4.80 -0.54
CA LYS A 85 -14.78 -5.56 0.35
C LYS A 85 -15.73 -6.45 -0.46
N THR A 86 -16.33 -5.90 -1.51
CA THR A 86 -17.22 -6.63 -2.42
C THR A 86 -16.48 -7.74 -3.16
N ALA A 87 -15.31 -7.46 -3.73
CA ALA A 87 -14.47 -8.46 -4.40
C ALA A 87 -14.08 -9.63 -3.47
N ARG A 88 -13.83 -9.35 -2.18
CA ARG A 88 -13.58 -10.39 -1.17
C ARG A 88 -14.81 -11.23 -0.84
N ALA A 89 -16.00 -10.62 -0.80
CA ALA A 89 -17.24 -11.36 -0.61
C ALA A 89 -17.47 -12.33 -1.78
N HIS A 90 -17.25 -11.88 -3.01
CA HIS A 90 -17.35 -12.73 -4.20
C HIS A 90 -16.30 -13.85 -4.24
N LYS A 91 -15.04 -13.59 -3.84
CA LYS A 91 -14.03 -14.64 -3.74
C LYS A 91 -14.36 -15.72 -2.71
N ARG A 92 -15.08 -15.37 -1.63
CA ARG A 92 -15.53 -16.35 -0.63
C ARG A 92 -16.67 -17.21 -1.16
N ALA A 93 -17.60 -16.62 -1.90
CA ALA A 93 -18.74 -17.35 -2.49
C ALA A 93 -18.35 -18.27 -3.66
N ALA A 94 -17.25 -18.00 -4.36
CA ALA A 94 -16.79 -18.79 -5.50
C ALA A 94 -15.87 -19.97 -5.14
N MET A 95 -15.54 -20.16 -3.86
CA MET A 95 -14.72 -21.27 -3.35
C MET A 95 -15.58 -22.36 -2.68
N GLU A 96 -16.90 -22.27 -2.80
CA GLU A 96 -17.88 -23.18 -2.18
C GLU A 96 -18.61 -23.99 -3.25
#